data_AF-A0A6P5TVA6-F1
#
_entry.id   AF-A0A6P5TVA6-F1
#
_cell.length_a   1.000
_cell.length_b   1.000
_cell.length_c   1.000
_cell.angle_alpha   90.00
_cell.angle_beta   90.00
_cell.angle_gamma   90.00
#
_symmetry.space_group_name_H-M   'P 1'
#
loop_
_entity.id
_entity.type
_entity.pdbx_description
1 polymer ?
#
loop_
_entity_poly.entity_id
_entity_poly.type
_entity_poly.pdbx_seq_one_letter_code
_entity_poly.pdbx_strand_id
1 'polypeptide(L)'
;MEASRSNLGMSLRPSVLRHTVNLRKRVTLLLPENLAGNFMGYFTSRAEESLIDLKDLASKIRKGSEQVKEKYAAKVGFDSKETCQELEDHYRDLIDNEDIDNYNCPSFCRFTFYETHFGWGKPAWVSFASFPIKNVIVVMVHRMILSL
;
A
#
# COMPACT_ATOMS: atom_id res chain seq x y z
N MET A 1 11.26 16.93 13.56
CA MET A 1 11.25 16.75 12.09
C MET A 1 11.70 18.02 11.35
N GLU A 2 11.51 19.22 11.91
CA GLU A 2 12.08 20.47 11.37
C GLU A 2 13.62 20.50 11.44
N ALA A 3 14.21 20.00 12.53
CA ALA A 3 15.65 20.10 12.78
C ALA A 3 16.55 19.35 11.76
N SER A 4 16.05 18.35 11.04
CA SER A 4 16.87 17.63 10.06
C SER A 4 16.92 18.34 8.69
N ARG A 5 16.01 19.28 8.42
CA ARG A 5 15.81 19.86 7.08
C ARG A 5 16.43 21.24 6.91
N SER A 6 16.62 22.01 7.99
CA SER A 6 17.29 23.32 7.90
C SER A 6 18.78 23.23 7.54
N ASN A 7 19.39 22.05 7.70
CA ASN A 7 20.82 21.87 7.46
C ASN A 7 21.18 21.42 6.03
N LEU A 8 20.20 21.16 5.15
CA LEU A 8 20.46 20.51 3.85
C LEU A 8 20.13 21.32 2.60
N GLY A 9 19.56 22.53 2.70
CA GLY A 9 19.26 23.35 1.50
C GLY A 9 18.41 22.62 0.45
N MET A 10 17.62 21.62 0.85
CA MET A 10 16.85 20.79 -0.06
C MET A 10 15.72 21.61 -0.68
N SER A 11 15.69 21.70 -2.01
CA SER A 11 14.47 22.07 -2.71
C SER A 11 13.35 21.10 -2.30
N LEU A 12 12.15 21.62 -2.07
CA LEU A 12 11.00 20.79 -1.75
C LEU A 12 10.58 20.08 -3.03
N ARG A 13 11.05 18.85 -3.20
CA ARG A 13 10.64 17.98 -4.31
C ARG A 13 9.25 17.40 -4.04
N PRO A 14 8.38 17.26 -5.06
CA PRO A 14 7.10 16.59 -4.88
C PRO A 14 7.31 15.15 -4.40
N SER A 15 6.40 14.66 -3.56
CA SER A 15 6.43 13.28 -3.09
C SER A 15 5.09 12.59 -3.26
N VAL A 16 5.12 11.28 -3.48
CA VAL A 16 3.93 10.46 -3.68
C VAL A 16 4.02 9.23 -2.77
N LEU A 17 2.99 9.06 -1.94
CA LEU A 17 2.76 7.86 -1.15
C LEU A 17 1.76 6.96 -1.87
N ARG A 18 2.19 5.74 -2.20
CA ARG A 18 1.41 4.72 -2.91
C ARG A 18 0.89 3.69 -1.93
N HIS A 19 -0.40 3.35 -2.03
CA HIS A 19 -1.04 2.36 -1.19
C HIS A 19 -1.69 1.28 -2.05
N THR A 20 -1.24 0.04 -1.84
CA THR A 20 -1.91 -1.13 -2.41
C THR A 20 -3.11 -1.52 -1.55
N VAL A 21 -4.24 -1.83 -2.19
CA VAL A 21 -5.48 -2.24 -1.54
C VAL A 21 -5.99 -3.57 -2.05
N ASN A 22 -6.58 -4.34 -1.15
CA ASN A 22 -7.29 -5.57 -1.51
C ASN A 22 -8.66 -5.21 -2.13
N LEU A 23 -8.88 -5.61 -3.39
CA LEU A 23 -10.10 -5.32 -4.13
C LEU A 23 -11.22 -6.33 -3.87
N ARG A 24 -10.93 -7.48 -3.22
CA ARG A 24 -11.90 -8.59 -3.11
C ARG A 24 -13.18 -8.21 -2.39
N LYS A 25 -13.06 -7.30 -1.42
CA LYS A 25 -14.18 -6.77 -0.63
C LYS A 25 -14.69 -5.42 -1.14
N ARG A 26 -14.20 -4.95 -2.30
CA ARG A 26 -14.48 -3.61 -2.85
C ARG A 26 -15.17 -3.64 -4.21
N VAL A 27 -15.13 -4.77 -4.91
CA VAL A 27 -15.93 -4.99 -6.13
C VAL A 27 -17.29 -5.58 -5.75
N THR A 28 -18.33 -5.18 -6.48
CA THR A 28 -19.69 -5.73 -6.38
C THR A 28 -19.83 -7.09 -7.07
N LEU A 29 -18.74 -7.59 -7.67
CA LEU A 29 -18.69 -8.88 -8.32
C LEU A 29 -18.79 -10.03 -7.32
N LEU A 30 -19.58 -11.04 -7.66
CA LEU A 30 -19.51 -12.37 -7.08
C LEU A 30 -18.15 -12.97 -7.47
N LEU A 31 -17.09 -12.60 -6.74
CA LEU A 31 -15.80 -13.25 -6.92
C LEU A 31 -15.96 -14.71 -6.51
N PRO A 32 -15.53 -15.68 -7.34
CA PRO A 32 -15.52 -17.07 -6.94
C PRO A 32 -14.75 -17.23 -5.62
N GLU A 33 -15.28 -17.98 -4.66
CA GLU A 33 -14.63 -18.21 -3.36
C GLU A 33 -13.22 -18.80 -3.53
N ASN A 34 -12.99 -19.49 -4.65
CA ASN A 34 -11.73 -20.12 -5.04
C ASN A 34 -10.85 -19.26 -5.97
N LEU A 35 -11.09 -17.94 -6.10
CA LEU A 35 -10.25 -17.06 -6.90
C LEU A 35 -8.83 -16.95 -6.31
N ALA A 36 -7.95 -17.82 -6.80
CA ALA A 36 -6.51 -17.80 -6.53
C ALA A 36 -5.84 -16.64 -7.29
N GLY A 37 -4.83 -16.03 -6.67
CA GLY A 37 -4.05 -14.92 -7.26
C GLY A 37 -4.20 -13.60 -6.51
N ASN A 38 -3.43 -12.59 -6.91
CA ASN A 38 -3.48 -11.26 -6.28
C ASN A 38 -4.59 -10.43 -6.93
N PHE A 39 -5.59 -10.03 -6.14
CA PHE A 39 -6.66 -9.14 -6.57
C PHE A 39 -6.52 -7.80 -5.85
N MET A 40 -5.71 -6.93 -6.45
CA MET A 40 -5.23 -5.70 -5.84
C MET A 40 -5.41 -4.51 -6.78
N GLY A 41 -5.59 -3.34 -6.17
CA GLY A 41 -5.55 -2.04 -6.83
C GLY A 41 -4.73 -1.09 -5.99
N TYR A 42 -4.74 0.19 -6.33
CA TYR A 42 -3.96 1.18 -5.58
C TYR A 42 -4.62 2.55 -5.57
N PHE A 43 -4.16 3.39 -4.65
CA PHE A 43 -4.33 4.84 -4.71
C PHE A 43 -3.04 5.53 -4.31
N THR A 44 -2.97 6.82 -4.61
CA THR A 44 -1.83 7.67 -4.29
C THR A 44 -2.25 8.86 -3.43
N SER A 45 -1.33 9.33 -2.60
CA SER A 45 -1.44 10.58 -1.85
C SER A 45 -0.23 11.43 -2.20
N ARG A 46 -0.45 12.54 -2.89
CA ARG A 46 0.61 13.45 -3.34
C ARG A 46 0.81 14.58 -2.35
N ALA A 47 2.06 14.92 -2.05
CA ALA A 47 2.46 16.19 -1.45
C ALA A 47 3.23 16.99 -2.50
N GLU A 48 2.81 18.23 -2.70
CA GLU A 48 3.48 19.17 -3.60
C GLU A 48 4.79 19.67 -2.98
N GLU A 49 5.44 20.65 -3.61
CA GLU A 49 6.66 21.33 -3.14
C GLU A 49 6.45 22.20 -1.88
N SER A 50 5.59 21.74 -0.96
CA SER A 50 5.25 22.40 0.30
C SER A 50 5.23 21.38 1.44
N LEU A 51 5.42 21.87 2.66
CA LEU A 51 5.32 21.01 3.85
C LEU A 51 3.89 20.50 3.99
N ILE A 52 3.73 19.18 3.86
CA ILE A 52 2.49 18.51 4.22
C ILE A 52 2.53 18.18 5.71
N ASP A 53 1.49 18.57 6.45
CA ASP A 53 1.34 18.14 7.84
C ASP A 53 0.74 16.72 7.92
N LEU A 54 0.78 16.12 9.11
CA LEU A 54 0.28 14.75 9.30
C LEU A 54 -1.25 14.66 9.13
N LYS A 55 -2.00 15.71 9.50
CA LYS A 55 -3.46 15.73 9.42
C LYS A 55 -3.91 15.78 7.95
N ASP A 56 -3.25 16.58 7.15
CA ASP A 56 -3.44 16.72 5.71
C ASP A 56 -3.10 15.42 4.99
N LEU A 57 -1.96 14.81 5.32
CA LEU A 57 -1.60 13.50 4.78
C LEU A 57 -2.66 12.45 5.13
N ALA A 58 -3.09 12.36 6.39
CA ALA A 58 -4.12 11.43 6.81
C ALA A 58 -5.48 11.69 6.11
N SER A 59 -5.80 12.96 5.84
CA SER A 59 -6.98 13.36 5.07
C SER A 59 -6.90 12.87 3.62
N LYS A 60 -5.76 13.10 2.94
CA LYS A 60 -5.51 12.61 1.58
C LYS A 60 -5.57 11.08 1.48
N ILE A 61 -5.00 10.37 2.46
CA ILE A 61 -5.07 8.90 2.52
C ILE A 61 -6.52 8.40 2.65
N ARG A 62 -7.31 9.00 3.55
CA ARG A 62 -8.74 8.65 3.70
C ARG A 62 -9.50 8.87 2.40
N LYS A 63 -9.37 10.06 1.82
CA LYS A 63 -10.00 10.41 0.55
C LYS A 63 -9.62 9.44 -0.58
N GLY A 64 -8.33 9.13 -0.73
CA GLY A 64 -7.87 8.17 -1.74
C GLY A 64 -8.42 6.76 -1.53
N SER A 65 -8.51 6.30 -0.27
CA SER A 65 -9.11 5.00 0.05
C SER A 65 -10.61 4.93 -0.28
N GLU A 66 -11.34 6.02 -0.04
CA GLU A 66 -12.77 6.15 -0.38
C GLU A 66 -12.98 6.17 -1.90
N GLN A 67 -12.20 6.97 -2.62
CA GLN A 67 -12.26 7.05 -4.08
C GLN A 67 -12.01 5.70 -4.76
N VAL A 68 -11.04 4.93 -4.28
CA VAL A 68 -10.82 3.56 -4.78
C VAL A 68 -12.01 2.66 -4.47
N LYS A 69 -12.60 2.76 -3.27
CA LYS A 69 -13.77 1.97 -2.92
C LYS A 69 -14.92 2.27 -3.89
N GLU A 70 -15.17 3.53 -4.20
CA GLU A 70 -16.20 3.95 -5.16
C GLU A 70 -15.88 3.50 -6.59
N LYS A 71 -14.64 3.73 -7.08
CA LYS A 71 -14.17 3.32 -8.40
C LYS A 71 -14.46 1.84 -8.68
N TYR A 72 -14.10 0.97 -7.73
CA TYR A 72 -14.25 -0.47 -7.92
C TYR A 72 -15.65 -0.99 -7.56
N ALA A 73 -16.42 -0.29 -6.72
CA ALA A 73 -17.82 -0.63 -6.46
C ALA A 73 -18.72 -0.36 -7.68
N ALA A 74 -18.42 0.71 -8.43
CA ALA A 74 -19.15 1.09 -9.64
C ALA A 74 -18.77 0.26 -10.88
N LYS A 75 -17.67 -0.51 -10.83
CA LYS A 75 -17.17 -1.27 -11.98
C LYS A 75 -18.04 -2.51 -12.20
N VAL A 76 -18.82 -2.51 -13.28
CA VAL A 76 -19.62 -3.66 -13.73
C VAL A 76 -18.74 -4.56 -14.59
N GLY A 77 -18.26 -5.66 -14.00
CA GLY A 77 -17.31 -6.56 -14.67
C GLY A 77 -15.85 -6.27 -14.30
N PHE A 78 -15.03 -7.32 -14.32
CA PHE A 78 -13.59 -7.22 -14.07
C PHE A 78 -12.83 -7.47 -15.36
N ASP A 79 -12.22 -6.42 -15.91
CA ASP A 79 -11.23 -6.57 -16.97
C ASP A 79 -9.85 -6.80 -16.34
N SER A 80 -9.42 -8.06 -16.42
CA SER A 80 -8.11 -8.49 -15.94
C SER A 80 -6.96 -7.83 -16.69
N LYS A 81 -7.10 -7.55 -17.99
CA LYS A 81 -6.05 -6.97 -18.81
C LYS A 81 -5.84 -5.51 -18.45
N GLU A 82 -6.94 -4.75 -18.35
CA GLU A 82 -6.90 -3.34 -17.92
C GLU A 82 -6.29 -3.24 -16.51
N THR A 83 -6.72 -4.09 -15.57
CA THR A 83 -6.21 -4.06 -14.19
C THR A 83 -4.72 -4.42 -14.11
N CYS A 84 -4.27 -5.41 -14.90
CA CYS A 84 -2.85 -5.73 -15.01
C CYS A 84 -2.05 -4.57 -15.57
N GLN A 85 -2.55 -3.90 -16.62
CA GLN A 85 -1.87 -2.73 -17.19
C GLN A 85 -1.78 -1.58 -16.18
N GLU A 86 -2.87 -1.28 -15.45
CA GLU A 86 -2.86 -0.25 -14.40
C GLU A 86 -1.80 -0.53 -13.33
N LEU A 87 -1.59 -1.80 -12.97
CA LEU A 87 -0.59 -2.23 -12.00
C LEU A 87 0.83 -2.15 -12.57
N GLU A 88 1.04 -2.55 -13.82
CA GLU A 88 2.33 -2.43 -14.49
C GLU A 88 2.78 -0.96 -14.58
N ASP A 89 1.87 -0.07 -14.99
CA ASP A 89 2.15 1.35 -15.08
C ASP A 89 2.44 1.96 -13.70
N HIS A 90 1.74 1.49 -12.67
CA HIS A 90 2.00 1.89 -11.29
C HIS A 90 3.42 1.51 -10.82
N TYR A 91 3.85 0.28 -11.07
CA TYR A 91 5.18 -0.18 -10.66
C TYR A 91 6.29 0.46 -11.50
N ARG A 92 6.05 0.67 -12.79
CA ARG A 92 6.96 1.42 -13.67
C ARG A 92 7.17 2.83 -13.15
N ASP A 93 6.10 3.57 -12.85
CA ASP A 93 6.18 4.91 -12.28
C ASP A 93 6.79 4.93 -10.86
N LEU A 94 6.59 3.88 -10.06
CA LEU A 94 7.27 3.73 -8.76
C LEU A 94 8.78 3.55 -8.89
N ILE A 95 9.25 2.81 -9.90
CA ILE A 95 10.66 2.40 -10.05
C ILE A 95 11.44 3.43 -10.87
N ASP A 96 10.87 3.91 -11.97
CA ASP A 96 11.58 4.66 -13.00
C ASP A 96 11.44 6.18 -12.83
N ASN A 97 10.45 6.67 -12.07
CA ASN A 97 10.23 8.11 -11.90
C ASN A 97 11.18 8.71 -10.87
N GLU A 98 12.31 9.19 -11.38
CA GLU A 98 13.34 9.89 -10.62
C GLU A 98 13.08 11.39 -10.46
N ASP A 99 11.93 11.94 -10.85
CA ASP A 99 11.58 13.35 -10.63
C ASP A 99 10.76 13.60 -9.35
N ILE A 100 10.15 12.54 -8.82
CA ILE A 100 9.29 12.58 -7.63
C ILE A 100 9.84 11.64 -6.55
N ASP A 101 9.73 12.03 -5.27
CA ASP A 101 10.05 11.14 -4.16
C ASP A 101 8.94 10.09 -4.00
N ASN A 102 9.20 8.88 -4.48
CA ASN A 102 8.25 7.78 -4.44
C ASN A 102 8.38 6.95 -3.15
N TYR A 103 7.25 6.74 -2.47
CA TYR A 103 7.11 5.86 -1.32
C TYR A 103 6.02 4.82 -1.59
N ASN A 104 6.28 3.56 -1.24
CA ASN A 104 5.30 2.49 -1.35
C ASN A 104 4.95 1.93 0.03
N CYS A 105 3.67 1.91 0.37
CA CYS A 105 3.18 1.52 1.70
C CYS A 105 2.11 0.43 1.62
N PRO A 106 2.50 -0.82 1.35
CA PRO A 106 1.58 -1.95 1.37
C PRO A 106 1.20 -2.32 2.81
N SER A 107 -0.10 -2.60 3.01
CA SER A 107 -0.61 -3.07 4.31
C SER A 107 -0.92 -4.56 4.26
N PHE A 108 -0.26 -5.31 5.15
CA PHE A 108 -0.52 -6.72 5.39
C PHE A 108 -1.26 -6.99 6.71
N CYS A 109 -1.84 -5.96 7.33
CA CYS A 109 -2.49 -6.07 8.64
C CYS A 109 -3.67 -7.06 8.72
N ARG A 110 -4.25 -7.44 7.58
CA ARG A 110 -5.42 -8.34 7.51
C ARG A 110 -5.05 -9.76 7.06
N PHE A 111 -3.77 -10.04 6.88
CA PHE A 111 -3.28 -11.38 6.58
C PHE A 111 -3.17 -12.19 7.86
N THR A 112 -3.56 -13.46 7.79
CA THR A 112 -3.63 -14.36 8.94
C THR A 112 -2.31 -15.08 9.20
N PHE A 113 -1.18 -14.37 9.09
CA PHE A 113 0.15 -15.00 9.19
C PHE A 113 0.36 -15.74 10.51
N TYR A 114 -0.11 -15.17 11.62
CA TYR A 114 0.01 -15.78 12.96
C TYR A 114 -1.00 -16.89 13.23
N GLU A 115 -1.94 -17.17 12.31
CA GLU A 115 -2.92 -18.26 12.48
C GLU A 115 -2.50 -19.54 11.73
N THR A 116 -1.50 -19.46 10.85
CA THR A 116 -0.98 -20.60 10.10
C THR A 116 -0.36 -21.63 11.05
N HIS A 117 -0.74 -22.90 10.91
CA HIS A 117 -0.22 -24.00 11.72
C HIS A 117 0.15 -25.19 10.82
N PHE A 118 1.43 -25.52 10.74
CA PHE A 118 1.93 -26.61 9.89
C PHE A 118 2.09 -27.95 10.62
N GLY A 119 1.70 -28.03 11.89
CA GLY A 119 1.79 -29.24 12.72
C GLY A 119 2.61 -29.08 14.00
N TRP A 120 3.34 -27.98 14.13
CA TRP A 120 4.32 -27.73 15.21
C TRP A 120 4.18 -26.35 15.86
N GLY A 121 2.96 -25.80 15.87
CA GLY A 121 2.68 -24.48 16.45
C GLY A 121 2.48 -23.38 15.40
N LYS A 122 2.09 -22.20 15.91
CA LYS A 122 1.91 -20.96 15.15
C LYS A 122 3.22 -20.16 15.12
N PRO A 123 3.45 -19.29 14.12
CA PRO A 123 4.65 -18.47 14.07
C PRO A 123 4.79 -17.57 15.31
N ALA A 124 5.98 -17.55 15.89
CA ALA A 124 6.31 -16.62 16.98
C ALA A 124 6.52 -15.19 16.47
N TRP A 125 7.07 -15.06 15.26
CA TRP A 125 7.35 -13.80 14.60
C TRP A 125 7.21 -13.95 13.09
N VAL A 126 6.79 -12.87 12.42
CA VAL A 126 6.63 -12.79 10.97
C VAL A 126 7.29 -11.51 10.48
N SER A 127 8.08 -11.63 9.40
CA SER A 127 8.70 -10.51 8.72
C SER A 127 8.78 -10.75 7.22
N PHE A 128 9.08 -9.69 6.48
CA PHE A 128 9.38 -9.75 5.07
C PHE A 128 10.90 -9.77 4.85
N ALA A 129 11.33 -10.45 3.79
CA ALA A 129 12.65 -10.20 3.21
C ALA A 129 12.70 -8.76 2.65
N SER A 130 13.91 -8.27 2.37
CA SER A 130 14.07 -6.96 1.76
C SER A 130 13.39 -6.91 0.38
N PHE A 131 12.84 -5.74 0.05
CA PHE A 131 12.33 -5.46 -1.29
C PHE A 131 13.46 -4.85 -2.13
N PRO A 132 13.62 -5.24 -3.41
CA PRO A 132 14.60 -4.64 -4.31
C PRO A 132 14.16 -3.26 -4.83
N ILE A 133 13.37 -2.53 -4.04
CA ILE A 133 12.79 -1.22 -4.37
C ILE A 133 13.05 -0.31 -3.16
N LYS A 134 13.50 0.92 -3.41
CA LYS A 134 13.73 1.91 -2.35
C LYS A 134 12.39 2.34 -1.73
N ASN A 135 12.44 2.86 -0.51
CA ASN A 135 11.31 3.55 0.14
C ASN A 135 10.02 2.71 0.30
N VAL A 136 10.17 1.39 0.49
CA VAL A 136 9.07 0.49 0.81
C VAL A 136 8.85 0.45 2.33
N ILE A 137 7.64 0.80 2.76
CA ILE A 137 7.22 0.83 4.17
C ILE A 137 6.12 -0.22 4.35
N VAL A 138 6.45 -1.37 4.91
CA VAL A 138 5.46 -2.43 5.10
C VAL A 138 4.74 -2.28 6.43
N VAL A 139 3.40 -2.18 6.38
CA VAL A 139 2.57 -2.13 7.59
C VAL A 139 2.06 -3.54 7.89
N MET A 140 2.39 -4.07 9.07
CA MET A 140 1.98 -5.40 9.52
C MET A 140 1.40 -5.35 10.93
N VAL A 141 0.56 -6.33 11.26
CA VAL A 141 0.18 -6.58 12.65
C VAL A 141 1.35 -7.27 13.34
N HIS A 142 1.75 -6.73 14.49
CA HIS A 142 2.66 -7.40 15.41
C HIS A 142 1.85 -8.06 16.53
N ARG A 143 2.14 -9.33 16.83
CA ARG A 143 1.55 -10.05 17.96
C ARG A 143 2.65 -10.27 18.99
N MET A 144 2.60 -9.53 20.10
CA MET A 144 3.48 -9.82 21.24
C MET A 144 3.01 -11.12 21.89
N ILE A 145 3.90 -12.10 21.96
CA ILE A 145 3.69 -13.28 22.80
C ILE A 145 4.00 -12.84 24.23
N LEU A 146 2.96 -12.64 25.04
CA LEU A 146 3.12 -12.65 26.48
C LEU A 146 3.37 -14.10 26.88
N SER A 147 4.65 -14.46 27.06
CA SER A 147 5.02 -15.66 27.79
C SER A 147 4.60 -15.47 29.25
N LEU A 148 3.58 -16.21 29.69
CA LEU A 148 3.30 -16.47 31.10
C LEU A 148 4.21 -17.61 31.58
#